data_AF-A0A1S3ILW5-F1
#
_entry.id   AF-A0A1S3ILW5-F1
#
_cell.length_a   1.000
_cell.length_b   1.000
_cell.length_c   1.000
_cell.angle_alpha   90.00
_cell.angle_beta   90.00
_cell.angle_gamma   90.00
#
_symmetry.space_group_name_H-M   'P 1'
#
loop_
_entity.id
_entity.type
_entity.pdbx_description
1 polymer ?
#
loop_
_entity_poly.entity_id
_entity_poly.type
_entity_poly.pdbx_seq_one_letter_code
_entity_poly.pdbx_strand_id
1 'polypeptide(L)'
;MADETPKLEHDWTSEVVIRQAQMNDVTGIFNLTKEVQWNISQDTIATLLKIVEEGGQFLVADLKGRVIGARVVFILDHETASVGFFVVKSEYRGKTVAKQIAARVQSIIGERNLILWSLVPRIAVNIKVGMQLSTGNYCRLYYCRGKLDLTTLSPECPAGTKPIRIVPASDVNAEALGRYDKSVCTFSRPRTIQFWLAKPTAIALAALGDNDEVIGYGVARSAPETFFISPLYADTNDAMILLLRSLLTYIPEGSEVDMYARVENPTFKLLLEKNKRTFAKMHEEPIRLMNSRRELVIPKFESIFAVALAGAMPV
;
A
#
# COMPACT_ATOMS: atom_id res chain seq x y z
N MET A 1 9.15 59.32 11.53
CA MET A 1 9.06 58.09 12.33
C MET A 1 8.03 57.22 11.64
N ALA A 2 8.49 56.17 10.95
CA ALA A 2 7.58 55.20 10.35
C ALA A 2 7.06 54.28 11.46
N ASP A 3 5.74 54.19 11.56
CA ASP A 3 5.03 53.30 12.47
C ASP A 3 5.17 51.86 11.94
N GLU A 4 6.20 51.16 12.42
CA GLU A 4 6.34 49.71 12.24
C GLU A 4 5.60 49.00 13.37
N THR A 5 4.26 49.04 13.32
CA THR A 5 3.46 48.09 14.09
C THR A 5 3.68 46.71 13.48
N PRO A 6 4.20 45.70 14.22
CA PRO A 6 4.37 44.37 13.66
C PRO A 6 2.99 43.82 13.33
N LYS A 7 2.75 43.55 12.04
CA LYS A 7 1.56 42.79 11.62
C LYS A 7 1.61 41.46 12.36
N LEU A 8 0.73 41.28 13.34
CA LEU A 8 0.43 39.98 13.94
C LEU A 8 0.07 39.03 12.79
N GLU A 9 1.00 38.16 12.42
CA GLU A 9 0.71 37.08 11.47
C GLU A 9 -0.48 36.30 12.02
N HIS A 10 -1.56 36.27 11.25
CA HIS A 10 -2.75 35.51 11.60
C HIS A 10 -2.34 34.04 11.79
N ASP A 11 -2.48 33.53 13.02
CA ASP A 11 -2.16 32.13 13.34
C ASP A 11 -3.26 31.20 12.82
N TRP A 12 -3.24 31.00 11.50
CA TRP A 12 -4.11 30.08 10.78
C TRP A 12 -3.99 28.63 11.29
N THR A 13 -2.93 28.29 12.03
CA THR A 13 -2.71 26.92 12.49
C THR A 13 -3.74 26.47 13.52
N SER A 14 -4.33 27.42 14.25
CA SER A 14 -5.45 27.20 15.17
C SER A 14 -6.78 26.90 14.46
N GLU A 15 -6.89 27.25 13.18
CA GLU A 15 -8.08 27.05 12.36
C GLU A 15 -8.08 25.69 11.63
N VAL A 16 -6.99 24.93 11.74
CA VAL A 16 -6.87 23.60 11.14
C VAL A 16 -7.69 22.60 11.94
N VAL A 17 -8.59 21.89 11.28
CA VAL A 17 -9.41 20.84 11.86
C VAL A 17 -8.94 19.49 11.33
N ILE A 18 -8.53 18.60 12.23
CA ILE A 18 -8.24 17.21 11.87
C ILE A 18 -9.52 16.38 12.01
N ARG A 19 -10.04 15.88 10.90
CA ARG A 19 -11.30 15.14 10.84
C ARG A 19 -11.21 13.90 9.96
N GLN A 20 -12.17 13.00 10.11
CA GLN A 20 -12.38 11.90 9.18
C GLN A 20 -12.75 12.46 7.79
N ALA A 21 -12.12 11.91 6.76
CA ALA A 21 -12.39 12.19 5.36
C ALA A 21 -13.77 11.64 4.98
N GLN A 22 -14.44 12.39 4.13
CA GLN A 22 -15.73 12.08 3.53
C GLN A 22 -15.54 11.87 2.03
N MET A 23 -16.54 11.28 1.35
CA MET A 23 -16.42 10.98 -0.08
C MET A 23 -16.19 12.24 -0.94
N ASN A 24 -16.69 13.41 -0.51
CA ASN A 24 -16.44 14.69 -1.17
C ASN A 24 -14.99 15.22 -1.00
N ASP A 25 -14.20 14.67 -0.07
CA ASP A 25 -12.79 15.02 0.11
C ASP A 25 -11.87 14.31 -0.89
N VAL A 26 -12.34 13.25 -1.57
CA VAL A 26 -11.52 12.40 -2.46
C VAL A 26 -10.74 13.21 -3.49
N THR A 27 -11.40 14.19 -4.13
CA THR A 27 -10.75 15.06 -5.12
C THR A 27 -9.68 15.95 -4.47
N GLY A 28 -9.93 16.48 -3.27
CA GLY A 28 -8.96 17.27 -2.52
C GLY A 28 -7.72 16.45 -2.13
N ILE A 29 -7.93 15.23 -1.64
CA ILE A 29 -6.87 14.28 -1.31
C ILE A 29 -6.06 13.90 -2.55
N PHE A 30 -6.73 13.64 -3.68
CA PHE A 30 -6.07 13.32 -4.95
C PHE A 30 -5.23 14.48 -5.50
N ASN A 31 -5.67 15.73 -5.32
CA ASN A 31 -4.88 16.88 -5.70
C ASN A 31 -3.59 16.97 -4.86
N LEU A 32 -3.64 16.66 -3.56
CA LEU A 32 -2.44 16.56 -2.74
C LEU A 32 -1.47 15.48 -3.25
N THR A 33 -1.96 14.32 -3.67
CA THR A 33 -1.10 13.27 -4.22
C THR A 33 -0.41 13.70 -5.50
N LYS A 34 -1.10 14.45 -6.37
CA LYS A 34 -0.49 15.02 -7.58
C LYS A 34 0.63 16.01 -7.27
N GLU A 35 0.43 16.90 -6.30
CA GLU A 35 1.46 17.88 -5.90
C GLU A 35 2.76 17.21 -5.40
N VAL A 36 2.65 16.01 -4.80
CA VAL A 36 3.81 15.21 -4.38
C VAL A 36 4.18 14.09 -5.34
N GLN A 37 3.65 14.13 -6.57
CA GLN A 37 3.94 13.18 -7.65
C GLN A 37 3.69 11.71 -7.28
N TRP A 38 2.67 11.46 -6.46
CA TRP A 38 2.21 10.11 -6.14
C TRP A 38 1.23 9.62 -7.20
N ASN A 39 1.53 8.46 -7.78
CA ASN A 39 0.70 7.81 -8.79
C ASN A 39 -0.43 6.98 -8.15
N ILE A 40 -1.44 7.66 -7.59
CA ILE A 40 -2.59 7.03 -6.93
C ILE A 40 -3.88 7.58 -7.54
N SER A 41 -4.81 6.70 -7.92
CA SER A 41 -6.10 7.08 -8.50
C SER A 41 -7.12 7.55 -7.44
N GLN A 42 -8.09 8.37 -7.87
CA GLN A 42 -9.25 8.73 -7.02
C GLN A 42 -10.04 7.50 -6.56
N ASP A 43 -10.18 6.50 -7.44
CA ASP A 43 -10.83 5.21 -7.11
C ASP A 43 -10.09 4.49 -5.97
N THR A 44 -8.75 4.51 -5.98
CA THR A 44 -7.96 3.96 -4.88
C THR A 44 -8.21 4.73 -3.58
N ILE A 45 -8.25 6.07 -3.63
CA ILE A 45 -8.53 6.91 -2.45
C ILE A 45 -9.94 6.62 -1.92
N ALA A 46 -10.97 6.65 -2.77
CA ALA A 46 -12.35 6.34 -2.40
C ALA A 46 -12.49 4.93 -1.79
N THR A 47 -11.74 3.96 -2.31
CA THR A 47 -11.69 2.59 -1.76
C THR A 47 -11.07 2.57 -0.37
N LEU A 48 -9.96 3.31 -0.15
CA LEU A 48 -9.34 3.41 1.17
C LEU A 48 -10.31 3.99 2.20
N LEU A 49 -11.13 4.99 1.82
CA LEU A 49 -12.18 5.52 2.70
C LEU A 49 -13.15 4.41 3.13
N LYS A 50 -13.68 3.61 2.19
CA LYS A 50 -14.61 2.51 2.49
C LYS A 50 -14.02 1.40 3.37
N ILE A 51 -12.73 1.11 3.18
CA ILE A 51 -12.02 0.08 3.95
C ILE A 51 -11.90 0.48 5.42
N VAL A 52 -11.56 1.75 5.71
CA VAL A 52 -11.30 2.19 7.08
C VAL A 52 -12.54 2.52 7.91
N GLU A 53 -13.74 2.52 7.32
CA GLU A 53 -15.00 2.81 8.04
C GLU A 53 -15.23 1.93 9.27
N GLU A 54 -14.61 0.74 9.34
CA GLU A 54 -14.72 -0.17 10.48
C GLU A 54 -13.45 -0.13 11.34
N GLY A 55 -13.41 0.81 12.29
CA GLY A 55 -12.38 0.94 13.32
C GLY A 55 -11.17 1.79 12.93
N GLY A 56 -10.81 1.87 11.64
CA GLY A 56 -9.78 2.77 11.13
C GLY A 56 -10.28 4.21 10.89
N GLN A 57 -9.40 5.08 10.38
CA GLN A 57 -9.77 6.42 9.91
C GLN A 57 -8.90 6.86 8.74
N PHE A 58 -9.50 7.58 7.80
CA PHE A 58 -8.76 8.36 6.80
C PHE A 58 -8.86 9.80 7.26
N LEU A 59 -7.80 10.34 7.81
CA LEU A 59 -7.76 11.69 8.34
C LEU A 59 -7.43 12.69 7.23
N VAL A 60 -8.12 13.83 7.26
CA VAL A 60 -7.73 15.05 6.55
C VAL A 60 -7.45 16.16 7.54
N ALA A 61 -6.44 16.97 7.24
CA ALA A 61 -6.28 18.30 7.81
C ALA A 61 -7.06 19.27 6.92
N ASP A 62 -8.15 19.80 7.45
CA ASP A 62 -9.03 20.74 6.79
C ASP A 62 -8.71 22.16 7.28
N LEU A 63 -8.45 23.06 6.34
CA LEU A 63 -8.37 24.49 6.58
C LEU A 63 -9.47 25.19 5.79
N LYS A 64 -10.57 25.55 6.47
CA LYS A 64 -11.73 26.30 5.90
C LYS A 64 -12.34 25.62 4.66
N GLY A 65 -12.53 24.31 4.71
CA GLY A 65 -13.05 23.47 3.64
C GLY A 65 -11.99 22.98 2.64
N ARG A 66 -10.72 23.32 2.84
CA ARG A 66 -9.61 22.90 1.97
C ARG A 66 -8.80 21.79 2.64
N VAL A 67 -8.67 20.66 1.94
CA VAL A 67 -7.78 19.57 2.36
C VAL A 67 -6.32 19.99 2.14
N ILE A 68 -5.56 20.13 3.23
CA ILE A 68 -4.15 20.56 3.21
C ILE A 68 -3.17 19.48 3.71
N GLY A 69 -3.71 18.38 4.25
CA GLY A 69 -2.95 17.20 4.61
C GLY A 69 -3.86 16.00 4.73
N ALA A 70 -3.30 14.80 4.63
CA ALA A 70 -4.02 13.55 4.71
C ALA A 70 -3.17 12.44 5.34
N ARG A 71 -3.83 11.48 5.99
CA ARG A 71 -3.20 10.27 6.54
C ARG A 71 -4.21 9.15 6.71
N VAL A 72 -3.86 7.92 6.37
CA VAL A 72 -4.70 6.76 6.64
C VAL A 72 -4.19 6.02 7.88
N VAL A 73 -5.13 5.58 8.72
CA VAL A 73 -4.94 4.75 9.91
C VAL A 73 -5.81 3.51 9.75
N PHE A 74 -5.21 2.32 9.83
CA PHE A 74 -5.90 1.04 9.87
C PHE A 74 -5.80 0.45 11.26
N ILE A 75 -6.91 -0.03 11.79
CA ILE A 75 -6.91 -0.92 12.96
C ILE A 75 -6.93 -2.35 12.42
N LEU A 76 -5.85 -3.09 12.67
CA LEU A 76 -5.67 -4.43 12.12
C LEU A 76 -6.23 -5.50 13.07
N ASP A 77 -6.02 -5.29 14.37
CA ASP A 77 -6.63 -6.07 15.44
C ASP A 77 -6.66 -5.28 16.77
N HIS A 78 -6.90 -5.97 17.88
CA HIS A 78 -6.94 -5.38 19.22
C HIS A 78 -5.57 -4.85 19.70
N GLU A 79 -4.46 -5.30 19.11
CA GLU A 79 -3.10 -4.98 19.56
C GLU A 79 -2.28 -4.21 18.52
N THR A 80 -2.72 -4.12 17.27
CA THR A 80 -1.92 -3.65 16.14
C THR A 80 -2.70 -2.70 15.25
N ALA A 81 -2.04 -1.61 14.88
CA ALA A 81 -2.54 -0.63 13.92
C ALA A 81 -1.44 -0.33 12.89
N SER A 82 -1.84 0.01 11.66
CA SER A 82 -0.91 0.51 10.63
C SER A 82 -1.30 1.89 10.16
N VAL A 83 -0.32 2.59 9.59
CA VAL A 83 -0.48 3.94 9.07
C VAL A 83 0.22 4.08 7.74
N GLY A 84 -0.39 4.85 6.85
CA GLY A 84 0.17 5.16 5.55
C GLY A 84 -0.42 6.45 4.98
N PHE A 85 -0.14 6.70 3.70
CA PHE A 85 -0.69 7.83 2.97
C PHE A 85 -0.44 9.18 3.68
N PHE A 86 0.75 9.41 4.26
CA PHE A 86 0.99 10.65 4.99
C PHE A 86 1.51 11.75 4.08
N VAL A 87 0.67 12.76 3.85
CA VAL A 87 1.02 13.93 3.04
C VAL A 87 0.54 15.21 3.72
N VAL A 88 1.38 16.24 3.68
CA VAL A 88 1.01 17.61 4.00
C VAL A 88 1.48 18.47 2.84
N LYS A 89 0.63 19.37 2.36
CA LYS A 89 0.99 20.31 1.30
C LYS A 89 2.20 21.15 1.70
N SER A 90 3.12 21.36 0.76
CA SER A 90 4.45 21.92 1.02
C SER A 90 4.42 23.26 1.77
N GLU A 91 3.49 24.15 1.41
CA GLU A 91 3.31 25.48 2.02
C GLU A 91 2.94 25.44 3.52
N TYR A 92 2.44 24.30 4.01
CA TYR A 92 2.04 24.10 5.40
C TYR A 92 3.00 23.17 6.18
N ARG A 93 4.12 22.76 5.57
CA ARG A 93 5.16 21.95 6.24
C ARG A 93 6.01 22.78 7.19
N GLY A 94 6.64 22.12 8.16
CA GLY A 94 7.42 22.79 9.22
C GLY A 94 6.57 23.53 10.26
N LYS A 95 5.24 23.42 10.16
CA LYS A 95 4.25 24.00 11.08
C LYS A 95 3.61 22.89 11.92
N THR A 96 2.49 23.19 12.59
CA THR A 96 1.85 22.28 13.55
C THR A 96 0.97 21.19 12.92
N VAL A 97 0.61 21.29 11.62
CA VAL A 97 -0.31 20.34 10.94
C VAL A 97 0.08 18.88 11.13
N ALA A 98 1.35 18.53 10.89
CA ALA A 98 1.84 17.17 11.08
C ALA A 98 1.71 16.68 12.54
N LYS A 99 1.91 17.57 13.51
CA LYS A 99 1.75 17.28 14.94
C LYS A 99 0.28 17.08 15.31
N GLN A 100 -0.63 17.89 14.76
CA GLN A 100 -2.06 17.74 14.98
C GLN A 100 -2.57 16.41 14.40
N ILE A 101 -2.15 16.05 13.19
CA ILE A 101 -2.43 14.72 12.60
C ILE A 101 -1.87 13.62 13.49
N ALA A 102 -0.62 13.72 13.95
CA ALA A 102 -0.01 12.71 14.82
C ALA A 102 -0.75 12.55 16.16
N ALA A 103 -1.20 13.64 16.78
CA ALA A 103 -2.02 13.60 17.99
C ALA A 103 -3.35 12.87 17.74
N ARG A 104 -3.99 13.13 16.59
CA ARG A 104 -5.22 12.40 16.21
C ARG A 104 -4.95 10.92 15.97
N VAL A 105 -3.86 10.57 15.28
CA VAL A 105 -3.44 9.17 15.09
C VAL A 105 -3.27 8.48 16.45
N GLN A 106 -2.56 9.11 17.39
CA GLN A 106 -2.34 8.56 18.73
C GLN A 106 -3.67 8.28 19.45
N SER A 107 -4.65 9.19 19.33
CA SER A 107 -5.98 9.00 19.92
C SER A 107 -6.76 7.81 19.34
N ILE A 108 -6.50 7.44 18.08
CA ILE A 108 -7.16 6.33 17.39
C ILE A 108 -6.49 5.00 17.76
N ILE A 109 -5.16 4.96 17.70
CA ILE A 109 -4.43 3.70 17.91
C ILE A 109 -4.35 3.31 19.39
N GLY A 110 -4.35 4.28 20.30
CA GLY A 110 -4.19 4.05 21.73
C GLY A 110 -2.87 3.32 22.04
N GLU A 111 -2.98 2.20 22.75
CA GLU A 111 -1.84 1.39 23.17
C GLU A 111 -1.38 0.33 22.15
N ARG A 112 -1.98 0.32 20.95
CA ARG A 112 -1.62 -0.65 19.91
C ARG A 112 -0.19 -0.45 19.42
N ASN A 113 0.45 -1.54 19.02
CA ASN A 113 1.67 -1.55 18.23
C ASN A 113 1.38 -0.89 16.88
N LEU A 114 2.08 0.20 16.58
CA LEU A 114 1.97 0.92 15.32
C LEU A 114 3.02 0.41 14.35
N ILE A 115 2.62 0.10 13.11
CA ILE A 115 3.52 -0.30 12.03
C ILE A 115 3.44 0.67 10.83
N LEU A 116 4.59 0.95 10.20
CA LEU A 116 4.69 1.80 9.00
C LEU A 116 5.93 1.50 8.13
N TRP A 117 5.82 1.76 6.82
CA TRP A 117 6.86 1.57 5.81
C TRP A 117 7.51 2.92 5.66
N SER A 118 8.76 3.00 6.06
CA SER A 118 9.53 4.22 5.97
C SER A 118 10.42 4.19 4.75
N LEU A 119 10.29 5.21 3.90
CA LEU A 119 11.39 5.58 3.01
C LEU A 119 12.63 5.91 3.85
N VAL A 120 13.83 5.61 3.32
CA VAL A 120 15.08 5.83 4.06
C VAL A 120 15.23 7.25 4.62
N PRO A 121 14.92 8.33 3.87
CA PRO A 121 14.98 9.70 4.41
C PRO A 121 14.03 9.99 5.58
N ARG A 122 13.03 9.13 5.81
CA ARG A 122 12.04 9.27 6.89
C ARG A 122 12.37 8.48 8.14
N ILE A 123 13.32 7.54 8.08
CA ILE A 123 13.63 6.63 9.20
C ILE A 123 14.05 7.42 10.44
N ALA A 124 15.02 8.33 10.31
CA ALA A 124 15.51 9.13 11.45
C ALA A 124 14.41 9.99 12.09
N VAL A 125 13.47 10.52 11.28
CA VAL A 125 12.32 11.28 11.77
C VAL A 125 11.34 10.37 12.52
N ASN A 126 11.09 9.17 12.00
CA ASN A 126 10.22 8.19 12.63
C ASN A 126 10.81 7.66 13.95
N ILE A 127 12.14 7.48 14.03
CA ILE A 127 12.81 7.10 15.28
C ILE A 127 12.61 8.15 16.37
N LYS A 128 12.72 9.44 16.03
CA LYS A 128 12.48 10.55 16.99
C LYS A 128 11.07 10.55 17.60
N VAL A 129 10.11 9.88 16.97
CA VAL A 129 8.73 9.78 17.46
C VAL A 129 8.39 8.38 18.00
N GLY A 130 9.41 7.60 18.38
CA GLY A 130 9.23 6.34 19.09
C GLY A 130 9.10 5.10 18.20
N MET A 131 9.45 5.20 16.91
CA MET A 131 9.50 4.03 16.02
C MET A 131 10.89 3.38 16.08
N GLN A 132 10.95 2.08 15.81
CA GLN A 132 12.17 1.32 15.63
C GLN A 132 12.12 0.58 14.30
N LEU A 133 13.29 0.31 13.71
CA LEU A 133 13.38 -0.55 12.53
C LEU A 133 13.06 -1.98 12.94
N SER A 134 12.24 -2.65 12.14
CA SER A 134 12.09 -4.10 12.25
C SER A 134 13.37 -4.78 11.73
N THR A 135 13.82 -5.83 12.42
CA THR A 135 15.13 -6.47 12.18
C THR A 135 15.05 -7.77 11.39
N GLY A 136 13.85 -8.30 11.14
CA GLY A 136 13.66 -9.52 10.35
C GLY A 136 13.98 -9.37 8.85
N ASN A 137 14.17 -10.49 8.16
CA ASN A 137 14.36 -10.59 6.69
C ASN A 137 13.13 -10.17 5.85
N TYR A 138 12.11 -9.61 6.51
CA TYR A 138 10.81 -9.29 5.97
C TYR A 138 10.44 -7.82 6.09
N CYS A 139 11.47 -6.97 6.17
CA CYS A 139 11.37 -5.54 6.42
C CYS A 139 11.86 -4.69 5.25
N ARG A 140 11.84 -5.18 4.00
CA ARG A 140 12.34 -4.44 2.84
C ARG A 140 11.49 -4.59 1.59
N LEU A 141 11.08 -3.46 1.03
CA LEU A 141 10.43 -3.40 -0.28
C LEU A 141 11.14 -2.41 -1.22
N TYR A 142 11.18 -2.72 -2.51
CA TYR A 142 11.44 -1.71 -3.54
C TYR A 142 10.14 -1.21 -4.13
N TYR A 143 10.05 0.11 -4.31
CA TYR A 143 9.12 0.67 -5.27
C TYR A 143 9.75 0.56 -6.66
N CYS A 144 9.08 -0.14 -7.56
CA CYS A 144 9.55 -0.34 -8.93
C CYS A 144 8.51 0.13 -9.93
N ARG A 145 9.00 0.62 -11.07
CA ARG A 145 8.21 1.08 -12.21
C ARG A 145 8.83 0.61 -13.52
N GLY A 146 7.99 0.32 -14.50
CA GLY A 146 8.38 0.23 -15.90
C GLY A 146 7.65 -0.87 -16.66
N LYS A 147 8.14 -1.24 -17.83
CA LYS A 147 7.53 -2.26 -18.70
C LYS A 147 8.15 -3.62 -18.44
N LEU A 148 7.28 -4.63 -18.34
CA LEU A 148 7.68 -6.03 -18.19
C LEU A 148 7.46 -6.78 -19.50
N ASP A 149 8.49 -7.51 -19.93
CA ASP A 149 8.41 -8.43 -21.05
C ASP A 149 7.82 -9.76 -20.57
N LEU A 150 6.63 -10.10 -21.07
CA LEU A 150 5.92 -11.34 -20.75
C LEU A 150 6.74 -12.60 -21.07
N THR A 151 7.66 -12.55 -22.04
CA THR A 151 8.51 -13.71 -22.40
C THR A 151 9.55 -14.02 -21.32
N THR A 152 9.81 -13.07 -20.43
CA THR A 152 10.69 -13.28 -19.27
C THR A 152 10.03 -14.05 -18.13
N LEU A 153 8.69 -14.21 -18.20
CA LEU A 153 7.82 -14.86 -17.23
C LEU A 153 7.39 -16.26 -17.72
N SER A 154 8.22 -17.25 -17.41
CA SER A 154 7.95 -18.66 -17.70
C SER A 154 7.93 -19.46 -16.40
N PRO A 155 6.83 -20.16 -16.07
CA PRO A 155 6.83 -21.09 -14.96
C PRO A 155 7.75 -22.28 -15.26
N GLU A 156 8.35 -22.86 -14.23
CA GLU A 156 9.24 -24.01 -14.37
C GLU A 156 8.51 -25.35 -14.31
N CYS A 157 7.23 -25.34 -13.90
CA CYS A 157 6.30 -26.48 -13.76
C CYS A 157 6.87 -27.83 -14.24
N PRO A 158 7.35 -28.68 -13.32
CA PRO A 158 7.88 -30.00 -13.67
C PRO A 158 6.85 -30.83 -14.44
N ALA A 159 7.33 -31.63 -15.41
CA ALA A 159 6.45 -32.53 -16.14
C ALA A 159 5.71 -33.47 -15.18
N GLY A 160 4.37 -33.53 -15.29
CA GLY A 160 3.52 -34.41 -14.48
C GLY A 160 2.88 -33.77 -13.24
N THR A 161 3.13 -32.49 -12.95
CA THR A 161 2.30 -31.74 -11.99
C THR A 161 0.95 -31.37 -12.61
N LYS A 162 -0.11 -31.40 -11.81
CA LYS A 162 -1.41 -30.86 -12.22
C LYS A 162 -1.28 -29.35 -12.46
N PRO A 163 -2.03 -28.79 -13.42
CA PRO A 163 -1.90 -27.38 -13.78
C PRO A 163 -2.54 -26.47 -12.71
N ILE A 164 -1.78 -25.48 -12.26
CA ILE A 164 -2.32 -24.35 -11.48
C ILE A 164 -3.35 -23.63 -12.35
N ARG A 165 -4.56 -23.43 -11.82
CA ARG A 165 -5.63 -22.73 -12.56
C ARG A 165 -5.68 -21.27 -12.14
N ILE A 166 -5.65 -20.37 -13.11
CA ILE A 166 -5.86 -18.93 -12.88
C ILE A 166 -7.30 -18.59 -13.26
N VAL A 167 -8.05 -18.04 -12.31
CA VAL A 167 -9.46 -17.69 -12.46
C VAL A 167 -9.73 -16.26 -11.99
N PRO A 168 -10.81 -15.60 -12.45
CA PRO A 168 -11.28 -14.37 -11.84
C PRO A 168 -11.50 -14.56 -10.33
N ALA A 169 -11.03 -13.60 -9.51
CA ALA A 169 -11.20 -13.71 -8.05
C ALA A 169 -12.67 -13.67 -7.62
N SER A 170 -13.57 -13.14 -8.47
CA SER A 170 -15.02 -13.17 -8.29
C SER A 170 -15.62 -14.58 -8.33
N ASP A 171 -14.93 -15.52 -8.97
CA ASP A 171 -15.40 -16.89 -9.17
C ASP A 171 -14.97 -17.79 -8.01
N VAL A 172 -14.16 -17.25 -7.09
CA VAL A 172 -13.67 -17.94 -5.89
C VAL A 172 -14.54 -17.57 -4.70
N ASN A 173 -14.82 -18.54 -3.83
CA ASN A 173 -15.51 -18.30 -2.58
C ASN A 173 -14.77 -17.21 -1.75
N ALA A 174 -15.48 -16.14 -1.40
CA ALA A 174 -14.90 -14.99 -0.71
C ALA A 174 -14.30 -15.33 0.67
N GLU A 175 -14.87 -16.31 1.38
CA GLU A 175 -14.33 -16.77 2.66
C GLU A 175 -13.02 -17.54 2.47
N ALA A 176 -12.93 -18.40 1.44
CA ALA A 176 -11.69 -19.09 1.10
C ALA A 176 -10.56 -18.11 0.74
N LEU A 177 -10.87 -17.11 -0.07
CA LEU A 177 -9.93 -16.04 -0.42
C LEU A 177 -9.52 -15.21 0.81
N GLY A 178 -10.48 -14.85 1.66
CA GLY A 178 -10.21 -14.15 2.92
C GLY A 178 -9.39 -14.96 3.92
N ARG A 179 -9.57 -16.29 3.98
CA ARG A 179 -8.73 -17.20 4.80
C ARG A 179 -7.31 -17.26 4.26
N TYR A 180 -7.14 -17.40 2.94
CA TYR A 180 -5.82 -17.36 2.31
C TYR A 180 -5.13 -16.03 2.58
N ASP A 181 -5.83 -14.92 2.36
CA ASP A 181 -5.33 -13.59 2.63
C ASP A 181 -4.87 -13.41 4.07
N LYS A 182 -5.71 -13.78 5.05
CA LYS A 182 -5.35 -13.73 6.46
C LYS A 182 -4.10 -14.58 6.76
N SER A 183 -3.92 -15.72 6.09
CA SER A 183 -2.73 -16.56 6.28
C SER A 183 -1.43 -15.87 5.83
N VAL A 184 -1.51 -14.97 4.84
CA VAL A 184 -0.38 -14.16 4.35
C VAL A 184 -0.22 -12.88 5.16
N CYS A 185 -1.32 -12.21 5.49
CA CYS A 185 -1.32 -10.88 6.10
C CYS A 185 -1.34 -10.91 7.63
N THR A 186 -1.52 -12.07 8.25
CA THR A 186 -1.72 -12.29 9.69
C THR A 186 -3.05 -11.74 10.24
N PHE A 187 -3.59 -10.66 9.65
CA PHE A 187 -4.80 -9.99 10.10
C PHE A 187 -6.02 -10.34 9.24
N SER A 188 -7.19 -10.41 9.88
CA SER A 188 -8.46 -10.51 9.16
C SER A 188 -8.83 -9.14 8.60
N ARG A 189 -9.01 -9.04 7.28
CA ARG A 189 -9.33 -7.78 6.59
C ARG A 189 -10.43 -7.96 5.52
N PRO A 190 -11.61 -8.47 5.90
CA PRO A 190 -12.68 -8.82 4.96
C PRO A 190 -13.15 -7.63 4.11
N ARG A 191 -13.25 -6.42 4.70
CA ARG A 191 -13.57 -5.20 3.93
C ARG A 191 -12.51 -4.88 2.87
N THR A 192 -11.24 -5.08 3.19
CA THR A 192 -10.17 -4.91 2.21
C THR A 192 -10.37 -5.88 1.06
N ILE A 193 -10.60 -7.17 1.32
CA ILE A 193 -10.85 -8.16 0.26
C ILE A 193 -12.10 -7.78 -0.55
N GLN A 194 -13.19 -7.40 0.11
CA GLN A 194 -14.43 -7.01 -0.55
C GLN A 194 -14.24 -5.78 -1.47
N PHE A 195 -13.77 -4.66 -0.93
CA PHE A 195 -13.73 -3.41 -1.68
C PHE A 195 -12.51 -3.30 -2.59
N TRP A 196 -11.38 -3.91 -2.23
CA TRP A 196 -10.18 -3.84 -3.04
C TRP A 196 -10.27 -4.70 -4.30
N LEU A 197 -10.87 -5.89 -4.21
CA LEU A 197 -11.00 -6.77 -5.37
C LEU A 197 -12.15 -6.33 -6.29
N ALA A 198 -13.21 -5.75 -5.74
CA ALA A 198 -14.38 -5.31 -6.50
C ALA A 198 -14.28 -3.88 -7.07
N LYS A 199 -13.10 -3.25 -7.05
CA LYS A 199 -12.94 -1.91 -7.65
C LYS A 199 -13.27 -1.98 -9.14
N PRO A 200 -13.97 -0.99 -9.72
CA PRO A 200 -14.30 -0.99 -11.15
C PRO A 200 -13.06 -1.08 -12.05
N THR A 201 -11.93 -0.55 -11.60
CA THR A 201 -10.66 -0.52 -12.35
C THR A 201 -9.73 -1.70 -12.01
N ALA A 202 -10.15 -2.63 -11.15
CA ALA A 202 -9.33 -3.75 -10.72
C ALA A 202 -9.56 -4.99 -11.59
N ILE A 203 -8.45 -5.57 -12.05
CA ILE A 203 -8.38 -6.94 -12.53
C ILE A 203 -7.89 -7.77 -11.35
N ALA A 204 -8.77 -8.59 -10.77
CA ALA A 204 -8.45 -9.46 -9.65
C ALA A 204 -8.48 -10.93 -10.09
N LEU A 205 -7.37 -11.63 -9.92
CA LEU A 205 -7.22 -13.04 -10.28
C LEU A 205 -6.81 -13.86 -9.06
N ALA A 206 -7.24 -15.12 -9.01
CA ALA A 206 -6.84 -16.10 -8.02
C ALA A 206 -6.16 -17.30 -8.68
N ALA A 207 -5.20 -17.89 -7.98
CA ALA A 207 -4.54 -19.14 -8.34
C ALA A 207 -5.10 -20.27 -7.48
N LEU A 208 -5.57 -21.33 -8.12
CA LEU A 208 -6.10 -22.53 -7.49
C LEU A 208 -5.15 -23.70 -7.70
N GLY A 209 -4.91 -24.43 -6.62
CA GLY A 209 -4.14 -25.67 -6.61
C GLY A 209 -4.97 -26.89 -7.01
N ASP A 210 -4.45 -28.07 -6.68
CA ASP A 210 -4.95 -29.36 -7.18
C ASP A 210 -6.30 -29.78 -6.62
N ASN A 211 -6.68 -29.24 -5.46
CA ASN A 211 -7.94 -29.51 -4.75
C ASN A 211 -8.83 -28.27 -4.69
N ASP A 212 -8.68 -27.36 -5.65
CA ASP A 212 -9.38 -26.07 -5.72
C ASP A 212 -9.12 -25.15 -4.51
N GLU A 213 -8.07 -25.40 -3.75
CA GLU A 213 -7.62 -24.52 -2.68
C GLU A 213 -6.97 -23.26 -3.26
N VAL A 214 -7.25 -22.11 -2.63
CA VAL A 214 -6.59 -20.85 -2.99
C VAL A 214 -5.13 -20.94 -2.56
N ILE A 215 -4.24 -20.91 -3.55
CA ILE A 215 -2.77 -20.90 -3.34
C ILE A 215 -2.15 -19.54 -3.70
N GLY A 216 -2.96 -18.56 -4.11
CA GLY A 216 -2.50 -17.23 -4.46
C GLY A 216 -3.62 -16.35 -4.99
N TYR A 217 -3.38 -15.04 -4.99
CA TYR A 217 -4.19 -14.08 -5.72
C TYR A 217 -3.39 -12.81 -6.02
N GLY A 218 -3.82 -12.08 -7.03
CA GLY A 218 -3.20 -10.82 -7.41
C GLY A 218 -4.19 -9.84 -8.01
N VAL A 219 -3.82 -8.56 -7.96
CA VAL A 219 -4.63 -7.46 -8.47
C VAL A 219 -3.79 -6.54 -9.32
N ALA A 220 -4.25 -6.23 -10.52
CA ALA A 220 -3.80 -5.09 -11.29
C ALA A 220 -4.88 -4.00 -11.22
N ARG A 221 -4.49 -2.74 -11.01
CA ARG A 221 -5.43 -1.61 -10.98
C ARG A 221 -4.87 -0.43 -11.75
N SER A 222 -5.74 0.33 -12.40
CA SER A 222 -5.30 1.57 -13.06
C SER A 222 -4.85 2.62 -12.04
N ALA A 223 -3.73 3.27 -12.35
CA ALA A 223 -3.26 4.52 -11.76
C ALA A 223 -3.09 5.57 -12.88
N PRO A 224 -3.02 6.88 -12.57
CA PRO A 224 -2.95 7.93 -13.59
C PRO A 224 -1.91 7.73 -14.69
N GLU A 225 -0.74 7.18 -14.35
CA GLU A 225 0.39 7.02 -15.27
C GLU A 225 0.68 5.56 -15.65
N THR A 226 0.24 4.58 -14.85
CA THR A 226 0.66 3.18 -14.93
C THR A 226 -0.46 2.23 -14.47
N PHE A 227 -0.20 0.93 -14.49
CA PHE A 227 -0.99 -0.05 -13.74
C PHE A 227 -0.27 -0.49 -12.48
N PHE A 228 -0.96 -0.52 -11.34
CA PHE A 228 -0.37 -0.95 -10.09
C PHE A 228 -0.66 -2.43 -9.83
N ILE A 229 0.37 -3.25 -9.70
CA ILE A 229 0.25 -4.68 -9.31
C ILE A 229 0.33 -4.77 -7.79
N SER A 230 -0.82 -4.94 -7.13
CA SER A 230 -0.92 -4.80 -5.68
C SER A 230 -2.29 -5.22 -5.10
N PRO A 231 -2.36 -6.24 -4.24
CA PRO A 231 -1.28 -7.17 -3.89
C PRO A 231 -1.01 -8.17 -5.01
N LEU A 232 0.08 -8.91 -4.86
CA LEU A 232 0.33 -10.17 -5.55
C LEU A 232 0.94 -11.15 -4.55
N TYR A 233 0.15 -12.15 -4.15
CA TYR A 233 0.53 -13.20 -3.21
C TYR A 233 0.37 -14.57 -3.85
N ALA A 234 1.32 -15.49 -3.64
CA ALA A 234 1.19 -16.88 -4.05
C ALA A 234 2.15 -17.78 -3.27
N ASP A 235 1.73 -19.01 -2.96
CA ASP A 235 2.50 -19.96 -2.14
C ASP A 235 3.65 -20.63 -2.91
N THR A 236 3.68 -20.50 -4.25
CA THR A 236 4.74 -21.05 -5.11
C THR A 236 5.21 -20.02 -6.15
N ASN A 237 6.47 -20.13 -6.58
CA ASN A 237 7.01 -19.27 -7.64
C ASN A 237 6.21 -19.40 -8.95
N ASP A 238 5.79 -20.62 -9.30
CA ASP A 238 4.97 -20.85 -10.49
C ASP A 238 3.61 -20.13 -10.40
N ALA A 239 2.93 -20.21 -9.25
CA ALA A 239 1.68 -19.47 -9.05
C ALA A 239 1.90 -17.95 -9.13
N MET A 240 3.01 -17.43 -8.58
CA MET A 240 3.36 -16.00 -8.70
C MET A 240 3.57 -15.58 -10.16
N ILE A 241 4.35 -16.36 -10.92
CA ILE A 241 4.65 -16.08 -12.33
C ILE A 241 3.38 -16.13 -13.16
N LEU A 242 2.55 -17.17 -12.98
CA LEU A 242 1.28 -17.33 -13.68
C LEU A 242 0.30 -16.20 -13.37
N LEU A 243 0.16 -15.81 -12.10
CA LEU A 243 -0.67 -14.66 -11.71
C LEU A 243 -0.15 -13.36 -12.32
N LEU A 244 1.14 -13.05 -12.17
CA LEU A 244 1.74 -11.83 -12.72
C LEU A 244 1.55 -11.76 -14.24
N ARG A 245 1.91 -12.84 -14.94
CA ARG A 245 1.75 -12.94 -16.39
C ARG A 245 0.29 -12.75 -16.79
N SER A 246 -0.64 -13.43 -16.12
CA SER A 246 -2.07 -13.31 -16.42
C SER A 246 -2.58 -11.90 -16.19
N LEU A 247 -2.25 -11.25 -15.07
CA LEU A 247 -2.60 -9.85 -14.82
C LEU A 247 -2.10 -8.91 -15.92
N LEU A 248 -0.86 -9.12 -16.39
CA LEU A 248 -0.27 -8.32 -17.45
C LEU A 248 -0.94 -8.54 -18.83
N THR A 249 -1.61 -9.67 -19.07
CA THR A 249 -2.39 -9.86 -20.32
C THR A 249 -3.68 -9.05 -20.37
N TYR A 250 -4.18 -8.58 -19.22
CA TYR A 250 -5.39 -7.76 -19.14
C TYR A 250 -5.11 -6.25 -19.21
N ILE A 251 -3.85 -5.82 -19.10
CA ILE A 251 -3.48 -4.40 -19.25
C ILE A 251 -3.08 -4.11 -20.70
N PRO A 252 -3.28 -2.88 -21.20
CA PRO A 252 -2.90 -2.54 -22.58
C PRO A 252 -1.42 -2.80 -22.86
N GLU A 253 -1.12 -3.35 -24.03
CA GLU A 253 0.25 -3.63 -24.45
C GLU A 253 1.14 -2.38 -24.35
N GLY A 254 2.37 -2.57 -23.86
CA GLY A 254 3.34 -1.49 -23.69
C GLY A 254 3.06 -0.56 -22.50
N SER A 255 2.04 -0.83 -21.68
CA SER A 255 1.81 -0.13 -20.42
C SER A 255 2.96 -0.35 -19.43
N GLU A 256 3.27 0.67 -18.63
CA GLU A 256 4.12 0.51 -17.47
C GLU A 256 3.34 -0.02 -16.27
N VAL A 257 4.04 -0.73 -15.39
CA VAL A 257 3.51 -1.20 -14.11
C VAL A 257 4.31 -0.67 -12.93
N ASP A 258 3.58 -0.35 -11.86
CA ASP A 258 4.10 -0.03 -10.55
C ASP A 258 3.90 -1.19 -9.58
N MET A 259 4.87 -1.42 -8.69
CA MET A 259 4.72 -2.37 -7.58
C MET A 259 5.61 -2.02 -6.38
N TYR A 260 5.16 -2.40 -5.20
CA TYR A 260 5.98 -2.46 -3.99
C TYR A 260 6.41 -3.91 -3.78
N ALA A 261 7.52 -4.29 -4.40
CA ALA A 261 7.98 -5.66 -4.49
C ALA A 261 8.90 -6.04 -3.31
N ARG A 262 8.77 -7.28 -2.85
CA ARG A 262 9.62 -7.85 -1.81
C ARG A 262 11.05 -8.02 -2.34
N VAL A 263 12.02 -7.44 -1.64
CA VAL A 263 13.43 -7.45 -2.05
C VAL A 263 14.02 -8.87 -2.11
N GLU A 264 13.65 -9.72 -1.17
CA GLU A 264 14.19 -11.07 -1.04
C GLU A 264 13.54 -12.09 -1.98
N ASN A 265 12.43 -11.72 -2.66
CA ASN A 265 11.71 -12.64 -3.53
C ASN A 265 12.58 -13.01 -4.76
N PRO A 266 12.86 -14.31 -5.00
CA PRO A 266 13.74 -14.74 -6.08
C PRO A 266 13.15 -14.43 -7.47
N THR A 267 11.84 -14.61 -7.65
CA THR A 267 11.13 -14.26 -8.89
C THR A 267 11.26 -12.77 -9.20
N PHE A 268 11.13 -11.90 -8.19
CA PHE A 268 11.32 -10.47 -8.37
C PHE A 268 12.76 -10.10 -8.78
N LYS A 269 13.77 -10.73 -8.17
CA LYS A 269 15.18 -10.50 -8.56
C LYS A 269 15.43 -10.91 -10.02
N LEU A 270 14.90 -12.05 -10.44
CA LEU A 270 14.99 -12.50 -11.83
C LEU A 270 14.26 -11.56 -12.78
N LEU A 271 13.08 -11.10 -12.40
CA LEU A 271 12.28 -10.15 -13.16
C LEU A 271 13.06 -8.85 -13.38
N LEU A 272 13.66 -8.31 -12.32
CA LEU A 272 14.46 -7.09 -12.39
C LEU A 272 15.68 -7.24 -13.30
N GLU A 273 16.40 -8.36 -13.23
CA GLU A 273 17.56 -8.61 -14.09
C GLU A 273 17.17 -8.76 -15.56
N LYS A 274 16.15 -9.59 -15.85
CA LYS A 274 15.69 -9.84 -17.23
C LYS A 274 15.09 -8.59 -17.88
N ASN A 275 14.55 -7.67 -17.08
CA ASN A 275 13.88 -6.44 -17.56
C ASN A 275 14.66 -5.16 -17.21
N LYS A 276 15.95 -5.23 -16.87
CA LYS A 276 16.73 -4.09 -16.35
C LYS A 276 16.81 -2.85 -17.25
N ARG A 277 16.46 -2.99 -18.53
CA ARG A 277 16.39 -1.87 -19.50
C ARG A 277 15.05 -1.13 -19.48
N THR A 278 14.00 -1.77 -18.99
CA THR A 278 12.61 -1.26 -19.10
C THR A 278 11.89 -1.24 -17.76
N PHE A 279 12.42 -1.87 -16.72
CA PHE A 279 11.85 -1.94 -15.38
C PHE A 279 12.93 -1.66 -14.34
N ALA A 280 12.69 -0.70 -13.46
CA ALA A 280 13.71 -0.18 -12.54
C ALA A 280 13.15 0.07 -11.14
N LYS A 281 14.07 0.15 -10.17
CA LYS A 281 13.78 0.64 -8.83
C LYS A 281 13.67 2.17 -8.89
N MET A 282 12.65 2.73 -8.26
CA MET A 282 12.46 4.18 -8.19
C MET A 282 13.34 4.84 -7.13
N HIS A 283 13.87 4.05 -6.21
CA HIS A 283 14.85 4.45 -5.21
C HIS A 283 15.94 3.39 -5.11
N GLU A 284 17.18 3.83 -4.88
CA GLU A 284 18.32 2.93 -4.70
C GLU A 284 18.17 2.08 -3.44
N GLU A 285 17.78 2.72 -2.34
CA GLU A 285 17.59 2.09 -1.04
C GLU A 285 16.14 1.61 -0.86
N PRO A 286 15.92 0.42 -0.25
CA PRO A 286 14.59 -0.12 -0.03
C PRO A 286 13.84 0.59 1.09
N ILE A 287 12.51 0.60 0.98
CA ILE A 287 11.56 1.00 2.01
C ILE A 287 11.67 0.01 3.19
N ARG A 288 11.64 0.52 4.43
CA ARG A 288 11.88 -0.25 5.66
C ARG A 288 10.68 -0.33 6.58
N LEU A 289 10.33 -1.54 7.04
CA LEU A 289 9.25 -1.74 7.99
C LEU A 289 9.72 -1.23 9.34
N MET A 290 8.86 -0.49 10.01
CA MET A 290 9.08 0.04 11.34
C MET A 290 7.91 -0.31 12.24
N ASN A 291 8.19 -0.51 13.51
CA ASN A 291 7.18 -0.76 14.54
C ASN A 291 7.40 0.16 15.75
N SER A 292 6.38 0.41 16.58
CA SER A 292 6.52 1.25 17.78
C SER A 292 6.79 0.47 19.06
N ARG A 293 6.39 -0.81 19.13
CA ARG A 293 6.49 -1.62 20.36
C ARG A 293 7.13 -2.98 20.11
N ARG A 294 6.57 -3.75 19.18
CA ARG A 294 6.98 -5.15 18.92
C ARG A 294 7.11 -5.43 17.43
N GLU A 295 8.03 -6.31 17.09
CA GLU A 295 8.17 -6.79 15.72
C GLU A 295 6.88 -7.46 15.26
N LEU A 296 6.53 -7.22 14.00
CA LEU A 296 5.45 -7.96 13.39
C LEU A 296 5.98 -9.25 12.78
N VAL A 297 5.36 -10.37 13.12
CA VAL A 297 5.60 -11.65 12.46
C VAL A 297 4.61 -11.83 11.30
N ILE A 298 5.14 -12.09 10.10
CA ILE A 298 4.37 -12.45 8.90
C ILE A 298 4.70 -13.91 8.57
N PRO A 299 3.84 -14.88 8.93
CA PRO A 299 4.17 -16.31 8.84
C PRO A 299 4.46 -16.80 7.43
N LYS A 300 3.67 -16.39 6.45
CA LYS A 300 3.84 -16.73 5.03
C LYS A 300 4.50 -15.60 4.24
N PHE A 301 5.58 -15.04 4.77
CA PHE A 301 6.21 -13.91 4.10
C PHE A 301 6.73 -14.29 2.70
N GLU A 302 7.22 -15.52 2.49
CA GLU A 302 7.58 -16.10 1.18
C GLU A 302 6.48 -16.00 0.13
N SER A 303 5.21 -16.03 0.54
CA SER A 303 4.10 -15.88 -0.38
C SER A 303 3.93 -14.45 -0.90
N ILE A 304 4.66 -13.46 -0.36
CA ILE A 304 4.55 -12.06 -0.78
C ILE A 304 5.49 -11.75 -1.94
N PHE A 305 4.92 -11.46 -3.11
CA PHE A 305 5.63 -10.85 -4.23
C PHE A 305 5.50 -9.32 -4.19
N ALA A 306 4.27 -8.79 -4.14
CA ALA A 306 3.97 -7.37 -4.02
C ALA A 306 2.87 -7.11 -2.98
N VAL A 307 3.04 -6.09 -2.14
CA VAL A 307 2.09 -5.78 -1.05
C VAL A 307 0.89 -4.96 -1.54
N ALA A 308 -0.25 -5.05 -0.84
CA ALA A 308 -1.55 -4.44 -1.22
C ALA A 308 -1.60 -2.91 -1.26
N LEU A 309 -0.70 -2.22 -0.55
CA LEU A 309 -0.37 -0.80 -0.63
C LEU A 309 0.67 -0.54 0.46
N ALA A 310 1.62 0.38 0.28
CA ALA A 310 2.46 0.91 1.36
C ALA A 310 1.72 1.60 2.53
N GLY A 311 0.38 1.59 2.55
CA GLY A 311 -0.43 1.84 3.77
C GLY A 311 -1.38 0.71 4.23
N ALA A 312 -1.73 -0.29 3.42
CA ALA A 312 -2.86 -1.22 3.68
C ALA A 312 -2.43 -2.66 4.03
N MET A 313 -1.16 -2.81 4.40
CA MET A 313 -0.59 -3.96 5.09
C MET A 313 0.17 -3.44 6.32
N PRO A 314 0.84 -4.28 7.08
CA PRO A 314 2.16 -4.01 7.60
C PRO A 314 3.03 -3.65 6.44
N VAL A 315 3.12 -2.38 6.31
CA VAL A 315 4.00 -1.72 5.42
C VAL A 315 4.78 -0.90 6.38
#